data_AF-A0A1Q2HQC4-F1
#
_entry.id   AF-A0A1Q2HQC4-F1
#
_cell.length_a   1.000
_cell.length_b   1.000
_cell.length_c   1.000
_cell.angle_alpha   90.00
_cell.angle_beta   90.00
_cell.angle_gamma   90.00
#
_symmetry.space_group_name_H-M   'P 1'
#
loop_
_entity.id
_entity.type
_entity.pdbx_description
1 polymer ?
#
loop_
_entity_poly.entity_id
_entity_poly.type
_entity_poly.pdbx_seq_one_letter_code
_entity_poly.pdbx_strand_id
1 'polypeptide(L)'
;MRNRTNKKAFTLTEVLMSMGIFVIGMSLVASVFPLGISLTAKNAEKTIGSLAAEKFETDMKILAKPSTAAGFEDVFSNLSRDVSEYRVKDEQGSSEYLIAPLLSPPAGQARRLLIVPCRKIFKNSLYRTNDNKFSQNPDDWADYPNLIALPLDDEIDDARPGNLLKLHSSLASRTAPSWKELIVKEAIVIADNTGNDYQIEDIFTEGADVYIRIDKFLEDSDRDNITTVWTVPPAANGGMRSPAISVYETVLNFES
;
A
#
# COMPACT_ATOMS: atom_id res chain seq x y z
N MET A 1 -35.78 7.03 70.01
CA MET A 1 -34.37 7.48 69.92
C MET A 1 -33.80 7.02 68.59
N ARG A 2 -33.31 7.95 67.76
CA ARG A 2 -32.85 7.66 66.39
C ARG A 2 -31.33 7.50 66.43
N ASN A 3 -30.84 6.27 66.34
CA ASN A 3 -29.40 5.97 66.34
C ASN A 3 -28.76 6.61 65.10
N ARG A 4 -27.97 7.66 65.30
CA ARG A 4 -27.09 8.21 64.26
C ARG A 4 -25.91 7.25 64.09
N THR A 5 -25.88 6.56 62.96
CA THR A 5 -24.72 5.79 62.51
C THR A 5 -23.57 6.75 62.20
N ASN A 6 -22.51 6.70 63.01
CA ASN A 6 -21.27 7.41 62.74
C ASN A 6 -20.66 6.85 61.44
N LYS A 7 -20.81 7.58 60.34
CA LYS A 7 -20.14 7.26 59.08
C LYS A 7 -18.65 7.56 59.27
N LYS A 8 -17.80 6.53 59.31
CA LYS A 8 -16.34 6.70 59.30
C LYS A 8 -15.97 7.37 57.98
N ALA A 9 -15.36 8.56 58.06
CA ALA A 9 -14.81 9.23 56.89
C ALA A 9 -13.55 8.50 56.41
N PHE A 10 -13.33 8.46 55.10
CA PHE A 10 -12.16 7.84 54.49
C PHE A 10 -10.86 8.50 54.96
N THR A 11 -9.82 7.70 55.14
CA THR A 11 -8.50 8.22 55.51
C THR A 11 -7.82 8.87 54.30
N LEU A 12 -7.00 9.90 54.52
CA LEU A 12 -6.27 10.60 53.44
C LEU A 12 -5.42 9.63 52.60
N THR A 13 -4.78 8.65 53.24
CA THR A 13 -3.94 7.65 52.59
C THR A 13 -4.74 6.74 51.66
N GLU A 14 -5.96 6.36 52.05
CA GLU A 14 -6.86 5.53 51.24
C GLU A 14 -7.36 6.30 50.00
N VAL A 15 -7.70 7.58 50.16
CA VAL A 15 -8.05 8.46 49.04
C VAL A 15 -6.86 8.64 48.10
N LEU A 16 -5.65 8.84 48.63
CA LEU A 16 -4.45 9.02 47.83
C LEU A 16 -4.07 7.75 47.06
N MET A 17 -4.22 6.57 47.69
CA MET A 17 -4.00 5.28 47.05
C MET A 17 -5.02 5.03 45.93
N SER A 18 -6.29 5.35 46.18
CA SER A 18 -7.36 5.25 45.18
C SER A 18 -7.09 6.17 43.98
N MET A 19 -6.67 7.41 44.24
CA MET A 19 -6.30 8.35 43.18
C MET A 19 -5.09 7.87 42.38
N GLY A 20 -4.09 7.26 43.02
CA GLY A 20 -2.94 6.67 42.34
C GLY A 20 -3.33 5.52 41.40
N ILE A 21 -4.14 4.59 41.87
CA ILE A 21 -4.66 3.47 41.04
C ILE A 21 -5.50 4.02 39.89
N PHE A 22 -6.32 5.04 40.13
CA PHE A 22 -7.12 5.69 39.10
C PHE A 22 -6.26 6.33 38.00
N VAL A 23 -5.22 7.07 38.36
CA VAL A 23 -4.30 7.70 37.39
C VAL A 23 -3.58 6.64 36.55
N ILE A 24 -3.11 5.56 37.18
CA ILE A 24 -2.46 4.46 36.45
C ILE A 24 -3.46 3.78 35.51
N GLY A 25 -4.68 3.49 35.98
CA GLY A 25 -5.73 2.89 35.16
C GLY A 25 -6.10 3.75 33.95
N MET A 26 -6.28 5.06 34.15
CA MET A 26 -6.58 5.99 33.05
C MET A 26 -5.41 6.12 32.07
N SER A 27 -4.16 6.08 32.56
CA SER A 27 -2.97 6.10 31.70
C SER A 27 -2.87 4.84 30.82
N LEU A 28 -3.25 3.67 31.35
CA LEU A 28 -3.29 2.42 30.57
C LEU A 28 -4.40 2.44 29.52
N VAL A 29 -5.57 2.97 29.85
CA VAL A 29 -6.67 3.13 28.87
C VAL A 29 -6.26 4.10 27.77
N ALA A 30 -5.64 5.23 28.12
CA ALA A 30 -5.19 6.23 27.17
C ALA A 30 -4.11 5.70 26.20
N SER A 31 -3.28 4.74 26.62
CA SER A 31 -2.25 4.15 25.74
C SER A 31 -2.81 3.07 24.81
N VAL A 32 -3.73 2.22 25.28
CA VAL A 32 -4.25 1.10 24.49
C VAL A 32 -5.36 1.53 23.54
N PHE A 33 -6.18 2.51 23.91
CA PHE A 33 -7.36 2.88 23.13
C PHE A 33 -7.03 3.37 21.70
N PRO A 34 -6.05 4.26 21.47
CA PRO A 34 -5.68 4.68 20.11
C PRO A 34 -5.15 3.53 19.25
N LEU A 35 -4.40 2.60 19.86
CA LEU A 35 -3.88 1.41 19.18
C LEU A 35 -5.03 0.49 18.74
N GLY A 36 -6.01 0.28 19.61
CA GLY A 36 -7.22 -0.48 19.29
C GLY A 36 -7.95 0.08 18.08
N ILE A 37 -8.22 1.39 18.06
CA ILE A 37 -8.87 2.06 16.92
C ILE A 37 -8.05 1.89 15.64
N SER A 38 -6.74 2.11 15.71
CA SER A 38 -5.89 2.00 14.52
C SER A 38 -5.85 0.58 13.96
N LEU A 39 -5.81 -0.45 14.82
CA LEU A 39 -5.79 -1.85 14.39
C LEU A 39 -7.14 -2.27 13.81
N THR A 40 -8.25 -1.87 14.45
CA THR A 40 -9.59 -2.14 13.94
C THR A 40 -9.80 -1.47 12.58
N ALA A 41 -9.38 -0.23 12.39
CA ALA A 41 -9.45 0.46 11.11
C ALA A 41 -8.63 -0.24 10.02
N LYS A 42 -7.36 -0.60 10.31
CA LYS A 42 -6.50 -1.34 9.35
C LYS A 42 -7.11 -2.70 8.98
N ASN A 43 -7.71 -3.41 9.92
CA ASN A 43 -8.35 -4.70 9.64
C ASN A 43 -9.63 -4.54 8.81
N ALA A 44 -10.46 -3.55 9.11
CA ALA A 44 -11.65 -3.25 8.32
C ALA A 44 -11.30 -2.91 6.86
N GLU A 45 -10.26 -2.09 6.65
CA GLU A 45 -9.75 -1.76 5.32
C GLU A 45 -9.27 -3.01 4.56
N LYS A 46 -8.55 -3.93 5.23
CA LYS A 46 -8.12 -5.19 4.60
C LYS A 46 -9.30 -6.08 4.21
N THR A 47 -10.34 -6.16 5.05
CA THR A 47 -11.56 -6.91 4.72
C THR A 47 -12.25 -6.33 3.49
N ILE A 48 -12.42 -5.02 3.41
CA ILE A 48 -13.05 -4.37 2.25
C ILE A 48 -12.16 -4.52 1.01
N GLY A 49 -10.84 -4.36 1.14
CA GLY A 49 -9.88 -4.58 0.06
C GLY A 49 -9.94 -6.00 -0.50
N SER A 50 -10.09 -7.02 0.36
CA SER A 50 -10.27 -8.42 -0.05
C SER A 50 -11.54 -8.61 -0.88
N LEU A 51 -12.66 -8.06 -0.40
CA LEU A 51 -13.94 -8.16 -1.11
C LEU A 51 -13.89 -7.45 -2.47
N ALA A 52 -13.24 -6.28 -2.53
CA ALA A 52 -13.03 -5.56 -3.78
C ALA A 52 -12.20 -6.39 -4.78
N ALA A 53 -11.11 -6.99 -4.29
CA ALA A 53 -10.22 -7.81 -5.08
C ALA A 53 -10.90 -9.08 -5.61
N GLU A 54 -11.63 -9.82 -4.77
CA GLU A 54 -12.39 -11.01 -5.17
C GLU A 54 -13.43 -10.71 -6.26
N LYS A 55 -14.11 -9.57 -6.14
CA LYS A 55 -15.11 -9.16 -7.10
C LYS A 55 -14.47 -8.80 -8.45
N PHE A 56 -13.38 -8.05 -8.44
CA PHE A 56 -12.62 -7.73 -9.66
C PHE A 56 -11.98 -8.97 -10.30
N GLU A 57 -11.43 -9.88 -9.49
CA GLU A 57 -10.93 -11.17 -9.97
C GLU A 57 -12.00 -11.95 -10.73
N THR A 58 -13.22 -12.01 -10.17
CA THR A 58 -14.35 -12.70 -10.81
C THR A 58 -14.69 -12.08 -12.16
N ASP A 59 -14.78 -10.75 -12.21
CA ASP A 59 -15.06 -10.02 -13.45
C ASP A 59 -13.95 -10.23 -14.49
N MET A 60 -12.68 -10.19 -14.07
CA MET A 60 -11.54 -10.44 -14.96
C MET A 60 -11.49 -11.87 -15.48
N LYS A 61 -11.83 -12.87 -14.66
CA LYS A 61 -11.93 -14.26 -15.12
C LYS A 61 -13.05 -14.46 -16.15
N ILE A 62 -14.15 -13.74 -16.02
CA ILE A 62 -15.23 -13.77 -17.01
C ILE A 62 -14.77 -13.15 -18.34
N LEU A 63 -14.07 -12.02 -18.29
CA LEU A 63 -13.53 -11.34 -19.47
C LEU A 63 -12.38 -12.11 -20.14
N ALA A 64 -11.56 -12.81 -19.36
CA ALA A 64 -10.41 -13.57 -19.86
C ALA A 64 -10.83 -14.81 -20.64
N LYS A 65 -11.92 -15.50 -20.25
CA LYS A 65 -12.38 -16.73 -20.92
C LYS A 65 -12.54 -16.62 -22.45
N PRO A 66 -13.30 -15.64 -22.99
CA PRO A 66 -13.47 -15.51 -24.43
C PRO A 66 -12.30 -14.80 -25.14
N SER A 67 -11.27 -14.38 -24.39
CA SER A 67 -10.19 -13.53 -24.90
C SER A 67 -8.93 -14.34 -25.15
N THR A 68 -8.18 -13.97 -26.19
CA THR A 68 -6.79 -14.44 -26.34
C THR A 68 -5.87 -13.61 -25.45
N ALA A 69 -4.75 -14.20 -25.02
CA ALA A 69 -3.77 -13.50 -24.19
C ALA A 69 -3.28 -12.17 -24.83
N ALA A 70 -3.15 -12.13 -26.16
CA ALA A 70 -2.74 -10.92 -26.90
C ALA A 70 -3.85 -9.84 -26.96
N GLY A 71 -5.12 -10.23 -27.13
CA GLY A 71 -6.25 -9.30 -27.13
C GLY A 71 -6.62 -8.78 -25.75
N PHE A 72 -6.18 -9.43 -24.68
CA PHE A 72 -6.49 -9.02 -23.31
C PHE A 72 -5.76 -7.75 -22.87
N GLU A 73 -4.62 -7.39 -23.49
CA GLU A 73 -3.97 -6.10 -23.26
C GLU A 73 -4.81 -4.93 -23.78
N ASP A 74 -5.53 -5.12 -24.89
CA ASP A 74 -6.52 -4.16 -25.36
C ASP A 74 -7.75 -4.11 -24.45
N VAL A 75 -8.11 -5.23 -23.82
CA VAL A 75 -9.12 -5.23 -22.76
C VAL A 75 -8.62 -4.39 -21.59
N PHE A 76 -7.37 -4.49 -21.14
CA PHE A 76 -6.81 -3.60 -20.11
C PHE A 76 -6.72 -2.12 -20.53
N SER A 77 -6.38 -1.82 -21.78
CA SER A 77 -6.32 -0.44 -22.27
C SER A 77 -7.71 0.20 -22.34
N ASN A 78 -8.75 -0.58 -22.65
CA ASN A 78 -10.15 -0.15 -22.58
C ASN A 78 -10.70 -0.13 -21.15
N LEU A 79 -10.34 -1.13 -20.31
CA LEU A 79 -10.64 -1.19 -18.88
C LEU A 79 -10.03 -0.01 -18.11
N SER A 80 -8.92 0.57 -18.59
CA SER A 80 -8.31 1.77 -18.03
C SER A 80 -9.30 2.94 -17.89
N ARG A 81 -10.27 3.05 -18.81
CA ARG A 81 -11.31 4.10 -18.75
C ARG A 81 -12.53 3.74 -17.90
N ASP A 82 -12.95 2.47 -17.88
CA ASP A 82 -14.21 2.07 -17.23
C ASP A 82 -14.04 1.32 -15.88
N VAL A 83 -12.85 0.79 -15.59
CA VAL A 83 -12.56 -0.10 -14.44
C VAL A 83 -11.46 0.42 -13.51
N SER A 84 -10.78 1.51 -13.88
CA SER A 84 -10.09 2.37 -12.91
C SER A 84 -11.01 2.81 -11.76
N GLU A 85 -12.32 2.70 -11.95
CA GLU A 85 -13.33 2.93 -10.93
C GLU A 85 -14.05 1.64 -10.53
N TYR A 86 -13.32 0.59 -10.10
CA TYR A 86 -13.94 -0.50 -9.33
C TYR A 86 -14.30 -0.02 -7.92
N ARG A 87 -15.28 0.87 -7.90
CA ARG A 87 -15.83 1.56 -6.75
C ARG A 87 -16.65 0.55 -5.95
N VAL A 88 -16.10 0.00 -4.88
CA VAL A 88 -16.96 -0.51 -3.79
C VAL A 88 -17.66 0.72 -3.22
N LYS A 89 -18.89 0.91 -3.66
CA LYS A 89 -19.74 2.00 -3.19
C LYS A 89 -20.24 1.62 -1.79
N ASP A 90 -20.12 2.54 -0.84
CA ASP A 90 -20.86 2.44 0.41
C ASP A 90 -22.38 2.54 0.16
N GLU A 91 -23.19 2.37 1.21
CA GLU A 91 -24.66 2.51 1.14
C GLU A 91 -25.11 3.91 0.64
N GLN A 92 -24.19 4.88 0.59
CA GLN A 92 -24.41 6.27 0.17
C GLN A 92 -23.88 6.54 -1.25
N GLY A 93 -23.35 5.53 -1.94
CA GLY A 93 -22.85 5.63 -3.32
C GLY A 93 -21.44 6.22 -3.45
N SER A 94 -20.76 6.52 -2.34
CA SER A 94 -19.38 7.01 -2.33
C SER A 94 -18.41 5.87 -2.51
N SER A 95 -17.44 6.08 -3.38
CA SER A 95 -16.45 5.09 -3.72
C SER A 95 -15.14 5.32 -2.99
N GLU A 96 -14.79 4.40 -2.11
CA GLU A 96 -13.61 4.56 -1.25
C GLU A 96 -12.36 3.85 -1.80
N TYR A 97 -12.55 2.86 -2.68
CA TYR A 97 -11.48 1.95 -3.11
C TYR A 97 -11.35 1.91 -4.63
N LEU A 98 -10.11 1.91 -5.09
CA LEU A 98 -9.69 1.68 -6.48
C LEU A 98 -8.88 0.40 -6.55
N ILE A 99 -8.83 -0.19 -7.73
CA ILE A 99 -7.99 -1.35 -8.01
C ILE A 99 -6.96 -0.93 -9.03
N ALA A 100 -5.69 -1.09 -8.69
CA ALA A 100 -4.59 -0.95 -9.63
C ALA A 100 -4.14 -2.37 -10.05
N PRO A 101 -4.53 -2.83 -11.26
CA PRO A 101 -4.11 -4.12 -11.76
C PRO A 101 -2.71 -4.04 -12.38
N LEU A 102 -1.90 -5.07 -12.14
CA LEU A 102 -0.63 -5.29 -12.83
C LEU A 102 -0.63 -6.69 -13.44
N LEU A 103 -0.34 -6.79 -14.74
CA LEU A 103 -0.34 -8.04 -15.49
C LEU A 103 1.11 -8.45 -15.73
N SER A 104 1.47 -9.70 -15.40
CA SER A 104 2.80 -10.22 -15.69
C SER A 104 3.03 -10.32 -17.21
N PRO A 105 4.30 -10.25 -17.67
CA PRO A 105 4.64 -10.49 -19.06
C PRO A 105 4.06 -11.81 -19.59
N PRO A 106 3.71 -11.89 -20.89
CA PRO A 106 3.08 -13.07 -21.46
C PRO A 106 3.99 -14.31 -21.41
N ALA A 107 3.54 -15.34 -20.68
CA ALA A 107 4.11 -16.69 -20.74
C ALA A 107 2.99 -17.70 -21.00
N GLY A 108 2.63 -17.88 -22.28
CA GLY A 108 1.64 -18.87 -22.71
C GLY A 108 0.17 -18.43 -22.53
N GLN A 109 -0.70 -19.40 -22.23
CA GLN A 109 -2.16 -19.21 -22.09
C GLN A 109 -2.58 -18.77 -20.68
N ALA A 110 -1.65 -18.66 -19.75
CA ALA A 110 -1.91 -18.17 -18.41
C ALA A 110 -1.14 -16.86 -18.20
N ARG A 111 -1.78 -15.86 -17.58
CA ARG A 111 -1.11 -14.65 -17.11
C ARG A 111 -1.43 -14.42 -15.64
N ARG A 112 -0.42 -13.98 -14.88
CA ARG A 112 -0.61 -13.56 -13.50
C ARG A 112 -1.16 -12.15 -13.50
N LEU A 113 -2.22 -11.94 -12.72
CA LEU A 113 -2.85 -10.66 -12.47
C LEU A 113 -2.68 -10.34 -10.98
N LEU A 114 -1.97 -9.26 -10.72
CA LEU A 114 -1.83 -8.67 -9.41
C LEU A 114 -2.88 -7.58 -9.25
N ILE A 115 -3.57 -7.59 -8.13
CA ILE A 115 -4.69 -6.72 -7.82
C ILE A 115 -4.32 -5.94 -6.56
N VAL A 116 -4.12 -4.63 -6.71
CA VAL A 116 -3.74 -3.76 -5.59
C VAL A 116 -4.92 -2.85 -5.25
N PRO A 117 -5.74 -3.18 -4.24
CA PRO A 117 -6.73 -2.25 -3.73
C PRO A 117 -6.05 -1.06 -3.06
N CYS A 118 -6.44 0.12 -3.51
CA CYS A 118 -5.96 1.42 -3.07
C CYS A 118 -7.12 2.22 -2.49
N ARG A 119 -6.86 3.06 -1.49
CA ARG A 119 -7.86 4.00 -0.95
C ARG A 119 -7.44 5.44 -1.14
N LYS A 120 -8.43 6.33 -1.27
CA LYS A 120 -8.14 7.77 -1.19
C LYS A 120 -7.93 8.17 0.28
N ILE A 121 -6.77 8.72 0.61
CA ILE A 121 -6.43 9.14 1.98
C ILE A 121 -7.19 10.42 2.36
N PHE A 122 -7.32 11.37 1.43
CA PHE A 122 -8.04 12.63 1.66
C PHE A 122 -8.93 12.97 0.47
N LYS A 123 -10.09 13.60 0.70
CA LYS A 123 -11.04 13.94 -0.37
C LYS A 123 -10.43 14.73 -1.53
N ASN A 124 -9.51 15.64 -1.23
CA ASN A 124 -8.84 16.52 -2.20
C ASN A 124 -7.34 16.20 -2.37
N SER A 125 -6.91 14.98 -2.05
CA SER A 125 -5.54 14.54 -2.33
C SER A 125 -5.36 14.26 -3.81
N LEU A 126 -4.22 14.69 -4.35
CA LEU A 126 -3.69 14.24 -5.62
C LEU A 126 -2.61 13.18 -5.38
N TYR A 127 -2.44 12.30 -6.35
CA TYR A 127 -1.45 11.23 -6.35
C TYR A 127 -0.61 11.36 -7.61
N ARG A 128 0.68 11.05 -7.51
CA ARG A 128 1.52 10.93 -8.70
C ARG A 128 0.94 9.82 -9.59
N THR A 129 0.95 10.01 -10.91
CA THR A 129 0.60 8.97 -11.88
C THR A 129 1.64 8.92 -13.00
N ASN A 130 1.77 7.75 -13.63
CA ASN A 130 2.54 7.55 -14.86
C ASN A 130 1.57 7.23 -15.99
N ASP A 131 0.64 8.14 -16.31
CA ASP A 131 -0.48 7.90 -17.27
C ASP A 131 -0.01 7.52 -18.68
N ASN A 132 1.26 7.70 -18.99
CA ASN A 132 1.93 6.98 -20.06
C ASN A 132 2.90 6.01 -19.41
N LYS A 133 2.70 4.70 -19.63
CA LYS A 133 3.47 3.57 -19.06
C LYS A 133 5.01 3.66 -19.21
N PHE A 134 5.54 4.69 -19.87
CA PHE A 134 6.96 5.02 -20.05
C PHE A 134 7.27 6.53 -20.06
N SER A 135 6.29 7.41 -19.79
CA SER A 135 6.56 8.84 -19.64
C SER A 135 7.12 9.08 -18.26
N GLN A 136 8.40 9.41 -18.21
CA GLN A 136 9.04 9.98 -17.04
C GLN A 136 8.62 11.44 -16.83
N ASN A 137 7.39 11.85 -17.21
CA ASN A 137 6.95 13.21 -16.95
C ASN A 137 6.49 13.28 -15.49
N PRO A 138 7.32 13.84 -14.61
CA PRO A 138 7.06 13.75 -13.20
C PRO A 138 5.91 14.64 -12.74
N ASP A 139 5.33 15.45 -13.61
CA ASP A 139 4.33 16.47 -13.28
C ASP A 139 2.88 15.98 -13.41
N ASP A 140 2.66 14.71 -13.77
CA ASP A 140 1.32 14.16 -13.93
C ASP A 140 0.72 13.77 -12.56
N TRP A 141 -0.50 14.24 -12.32
CA TRP A 141 -1.26 14.02 -11.09
C TRP A 141 -2.63 13.41 -11.40
N ALA A 142 -3.04 12.45 -10.60
CA ALA A 142 -4.36 11.85 -10.63
C ALA A 142 -5.14 12.14 -9.33
N ASP A 143 -6.47 12.20 -9.45
CA ASP A 143 -7.36 12.32 -8.29
C ASP A 143 -7.37 11.07 -7.40
N TYR A 144 -6.84 9.97 -7.91
CA TYR A 144 -6.86 8.67 -7.25
C TYR A 144 -5.48 8.01 -7.29
N PRO A 145 -5.17 7.17 -6.28
CA PRO A 145 -3.91 6.45 -6.23
C PRO A 145 -3.80 5.46 -7.39
N ASN A 146 -2.63 5.43 -8.03
CA ASN A 146 -2.31 4.52 -9.13
C ASN A 146 -0.95 3.85 -8.87
N LEU A 147 -0.72 2.70 -9.51
CA LEU A 147 0.59 2.06 -9.50
C LEU A 147 1.57 2.87 -10.37
N ILE A 148 2.76 3.08 -9.84
CA ILE A 148 3.89 3.70 -10.52
C ILE A 148 5.04 2.71 -10.53
N ALA A 149 5.66 2.57 -11.70
CA ALA A 149 6.94 1.88 -11.86
C ALA A 149 8.08 2.78 -11.41
N LEU A 150 8.91 2.28 -10.50
CA LEU A 150 10.15 2.88 -10.05
C LEU A 150 11.32 2.05 -10.61
N PRO A 151 12.13 2.62 -11.52
CA PRO A 151 13.34 1.96 -11.97
C PRO A 151 14.33 1.79 -10.81
N LEU A 152 14.93 0.61 -10.73
CA LEU A 152 16.06 0.32 -9.87
C LEU A 152 17.37 0.51 -10.63
N ASP A 153 18.44 0.68 -9.87
CA ASP A 153 19.80 0.67 -10.40
C ASP A 153 20.35 -0.76 -10.37
N ASP A 154 20.94 -1.20 -11.48
CA ASP A 154 21.53 -2.53 -11.61
C ASP A 154 22.87 -2.64 -10.86
N GLU A 155 23.48 -1.49 -10.51
CA GLU A 155 24.72 -1.42 -9.74
C GLU A 155 24.46 -1.48 -8.23
N ILE A 156 24.14 -2.67 -7.72
CA ILE A 156 24.16 -2.96 -6.28
C ILE A 156 25.46 -3.69 -5.95
N ASP A 157 26.29 -3.06 -5.10
CA ASP A 157 27.52 -3.66 -4.59
C ASP A 157 27.22 -5.03 -3.92
N ASP A 158 27.83 -6.10 -4.42
CA ASP A 158 27.67 -7.48 -3.92
C ASP A 158 28.02 -7.63 -2.43
N ALA A 159 28.79 -6.71 -1.86
CA ALA A 159 29.06 -6.68 -0.43
C ALA A 159 27.85 -6.24 0.42
N ARG A 160 26.77 -5.75 -0.19
CA ARG A 160 25.56 -5.29 0.50
C ARG A 160 24.55 -6.42 0.72
N PRO A 161 23.81 -6.40 1.83
CA PRO A 161 22.83 -7.44 2.11
C PRO A 161 21.74 -7.51 1.03
N GLY A 162 21.30 -8.73 0.68
CA GLY A 162 20.32 -9.03 -0.36
C GLY A 162 18.91 -8.48 -0.11
N ASN A 163 18.67 -7.74 0.96
CA ASN A 163 17.41 -7.05 1.23
C ASN A 163 17.46 -5.54 0.91
N LEU A 164 18.50 -5.08 0.20
CA LEU A 164 18.64 -3.70 -0.23
C LEU A 164 18.40 -3.57 -1.73
N LEU A 165 17.55 -2.60 -2.09
CA LEU A 165 17.28 -2.19 -3.46
C LEU A 165 17.76 -0.74 -3.62
N LYS A 166 18.47 -0.45 -4.71
CA LYS A 166 18.92 0.90 -5.03
C LYS A 166 17.97 1.51 -6.06
N LEU A 167 17.39 2.67 -5.76
CA LEU A 167 16.59 3.41 -6.73
C LEU A 167 17.51 4.03 -7.80
N HIS A 168 17.05 4.02 -9.04
CA HIS A 168 17.80 4.62 -10.13
C HIS A 168 18.06 6.12 -9.89
N SER A 169 19.26 6.57 -10.22
CA SER A 169 19.75 7.94 -9.93
C SER A 169 18.87 9.06 -10.50
N SER A 170 18.10 8.80 -11.56
CA SER A 170 17.12 9.75 -12.11
C SER A 170 16.02 10.14 -11.11
N LEU A 171 15.66 9.26 -10.18
CA LEU A 171 14.70 9.50 -9.10
C LEU A 171 15.32 10.21 -7.90
N ALA A 172 16.66 10.22 -7.81
CA ALA A 172 17.40 10.87 -6.75
C ALA A 172 17.79 12.33 -7.08
N SER A 173 17.53 12.77 -8.32
CA SER A 173 17.81 14.14 -8.76
C SER A 173 16.98 15.19 -8.02
N ARG A 174 17.59 16.33 -7.70
CA ARG A 174 16.93 17.50 -7.09
C ARG A 174 15.95 18.22 -8.02
N THR A 175 15.98 17.94 -9.31
CA THR A 175 15.22 18.66 -10.35
C THR A 175 14.03 17.88 -10.91
N ALA A 176 13.78 16.67 -10.40
CA ALA A 176 12.64 15.81 -10.71
C ALA A 176 11.97 15.42 -9.36
N PRO A 177 10.81 14.73 -9.34
CA PRO A 177 10.01 14.59 -8.13
C PRO A 177 10.87 13.87 -7.11
N SER A 178 10.95 14.43 -5.91
CA SER A 178 11.71 13.80 -4.83
C SER A 178 11.19 12.38 -4.64
N TRP A 179 12.08 11.39 -4.49
CA TRP A 179 11.67 10.03 -4.12
C TRP A 179 10.68 9.99 -2.95
N LYS A 180 10.71 10.99 -2.05
CA LYS A 180 9.79 11.15 -0.92
C LYS A 180 8.32 11.34 -1.32
N GLU A 181 8.07 11.79 -2.54
CA GLU A 181 6.74 11.94 -3.12
C GLU A 181 6.24 10.65 -3.78
N LEU A 182 7.14 9.70 -4.02
CA LEU A 182 6.87 8.45 -4.72
C LEU A 182 6.79 7.26 -3.77
N ILE A 183 7.53 7.28 -2.67
CA ILE A 183 7.64 6.15 -1.76
C ILE A 183 7.73 6.59 -0.30
N VAL A 184 7.05 5.83 0.56
CA VAL A 184 7.03 6.02 2.02
C VAL A 184 7.30 4.68 2.70
N LYS A 185 7.75 4.70 3.95
CA LYS A 185 8.07 3.48 4.71
C LYS A 185 6.90 2.49 4.82
N GLU A 186 5.65 2.95 4.83
CA GLU A 186 4.49 2.05 4.86
C GLU A 186 4.07 1.53 3.46
N ALA A 187 4.79 1.89 2.40
CA ALA A 187 4.45 1.48 1.05
C ALA A 187 4.69 -0.02 0.83
N ILE A 188 3.86 -0.59 -0.03
CA ILE A 188 4.05 -1.95 -0.55
C ILE A 188 4.75 -1.82 -1.89
N VAL A 189 5.82 -2.58 -2.06
CA VAL A 189 6.63 -2.59 -3.27
C VAL A 189 6.46 -3.95 -3.95
N ILE A 190 6.20 -3.96 -5.25
CA ILE A 190 5.98 -5.19 -6.01
C ILE A 190 7.08 -5.31 -7.05
N ALA A 191 7.84 -6.40 -7.02
CA ALA A 191 8.88 -6.64 -8.02
C ALA A 191 8.26 -7.04 -9.36
N ASP A 192 8.73 -6.44 -10.45
CA ASP A 192 8.14 -6.63 -11.80
C ASP A 192 8.30 -8.07 -12.32
N ASN A 193 9.48 -8.67 -12.10
CA ASN A 193 9.82 -10.01 -12.61
C ASN A 193 9.10 -11.15 -11.89
N THR A 194 8.97 -11.04 -10.57
CA THR A 194 8.47 -12.10 -9.69
C THR A 194 7.05 -11.84 -9.24
N GLY A 195 6.53 -10.62 -9.38
CA GLY A 195 5.23 -10.21 -8.83
C GLY A 195 5.15 -10.28 -7.30
N ASN A 196 6.26 -10.54 -6.62
CA ASN A 196 6.32 -10.64 -5.17
C ASN A 196 6.16 -9.26 -4.55
N ASP A 197 5.35 -9.17 -3.49
CA ASP A 197 5.20 -7.98 -2.68
C ASP A 197 6.16 -8.00 -1.47
N TYR A 198 6.70 -6.83 -1.18
CA TYR A 198 7.65 -6.56 -0.12
C TYR A 198 7.19 -5.36 0.70
N GLN A 199 7.47 -5.41 2.00
CA GLN A 199 7.28 -4.27 2.89
C GLN A 199 8.60 -3.51 3.04
N ILE A 200 8.51 -2.19 3.07
CA ILE A 200 9.69 -1.36 3.28
C ILE A 200 9.97 -1.26 4.78
N GLU A 201 11.12 -1.75 5.20
CA GLU A 201 11.62 -1.57 6.56
C GLU A 201 12.20 -0.17 6.76
N ASP A 202 12.97 0.31 5.78
CA ASP A 202 13.65 1.58 5.87
C ASP A 202 13.96 2.19 4.50
N ILE A 203 14.08 3.51 4.47
CA ILE A 203 14.51 4.25 3.28
C ILE A 203 15.58 5.23 3.73
N PHE A 204 16.78 5.10 3.17
CA PHE A 204 17.92 5.93 3.54
C PHE A 204 18.71 6.36 2.32
N THR A 205 19.56 7.36 2.49
CA THR A 205 20.35 7.93 1.40
C THR A 205 21.83 7.88 1.75
N GLU A 206 22.66 7.48 0.81
CA GLU A 206 24.12 7.55 0.93
C GLU A 206 24.66 8.42 -0.21
N GLY A 207 25.06 9.65 0.12
CA GLY A 207 25.44 10.63 -0.89
C GLY A 207 24.24 11.04 -1.76
N ALA A 208 24.31 10.74 -3.06
CA ALA A 208 23.22 10.98 -4.01
C ALA A 208 22.31 9.76 -4.21
N ASP A 209 22.68 8.59 -3.68
CA ASP A 209 21.95 7.35 -3.89
C ASP A 209 20.84 7.18 -2.85
N VAL A 210 19.74 6.55 -3.26
CA VAL A 210 18.58 6.25 -2.40
C VAL A 210 18.40 4.75 -2.34
N TYR A 211 18.37 4.21 -1.13
CA TYR A 211 18.23 2.79 -0.86
C TYR A 211 16.91 2.49 -0.15
N ILE A 212 16.28 1.41 -0.57
CA ILE A 212 15.10 0.83 0.05
C ILE A 212 15.53 -0.48 0.69
N ARG A 213 15.32 -0.61 2.00
CA ARG A 213 15.45 -1.88 2.70
C ARG A 213 14.10 -2.56 2.77
N ILE A 214 14.02 -3.79 2.27
CA ILE A 214 12.82 -4.62 2.31
C ILE A 214 12.88 -5.66 3.43
N ASP A 215 11.71 -6.17 3.81
CA ASP A 215 11.51 -7.14 4.90
C ASP A 215 12.06 -8.55 4.62
N LYS A 216 12.27 -8.89 3.35
CA LYS A 216 12.76 -10.20 2.93
C LYS A 216 14.14 -10.09 2.28
N PHE A 217 14.97 -11.10 2.54
CA PHE A 217 16.25 -11.26 1.85
C PHE A 217 16.00 -11.85 0.46
N LEU A 218 16.54 -11.23 -0.58
CA LEU A 218 16.51 -11.75 -1.94
C LEU A 218 17.77 -12.59 -2.17
N GLU A 219 17.61 -13.72 -2.85
CA GLU A 219 18.75 -14.44 -3.40
C GLU A 219 19.39 -13.60 -4.51
N ASP A 220 20.71 -13.74 -4.72
CA ASP A 220 21.45 -12.91 -5.69
C ASP A 220 20.82 -12.99 -7.09
N SER A 221 20.38 -14.19 -7.51
CA SER A 221 19.69 -14.39 -8.78
C SER A 221 18.35 -13.68 -8.89
N ASP A 222 17.63 -13.51 -7.79
CA ASP A 222 16.36 -12.79 -7.79
C ASP A 222 16.62 -11.29 -7.84
N ARG A 223 17.60 -10.82 -7.05
CA ARG A 223 17.99 -9.41 -6.96
C ARG A 223 18.45 -8.87 -8.32
N ASP A 224 19.33 -9.60 -9.01
CA ASP A 224 19.90 -9.18 -10.30
C ASP A 224 18.87 -9.11 -11.43
N ASN A 225 17.71 -9.78 -11.25
CA ASN A 225 16.63 -9.79 -12.23
C ASN A 225 15.54 -8.73 -11.95
N ILE A 226 15.60 -8.00 -10.84
CA ILE A 226 14.62 -6.95 -10.52
C ILE A 226 15.16 -5.60 -11.02
N THR A 227 14.73 -5.20 -12.22
CA THR A 227 15.09 -3.89 -12.79
C THR A 227 14.09 -2.79 -12.42
N THR A 228 12.87 -3.17 -12.08
CA THR A 228 11.78 -2.24 -11.78
C THR A 228 10.94 -2.77 -10.64
N VAL A 229 10.48 -1.85 -9.79
CA VAL A 229 9.51 -2.15 -8.75
C VAL A 229 8.30 -1.23 -8.87
N TRP A 230 7.12 -1.77 -8.59
CA TRP A 230 5.88 -1.03 -8.61
C TRP A 230 5.48 -0.63 -7.21
N THR A 231 5.00 0.59 -7.02
CA THR A 231 4.47 1.08 -5.74
C THR A 231 3.29 2.00 -5.98
N VAL A 232 2.51 2.27 -4.94
CA VAL A 232 1.44 3.26 -4.96
C VAL A 232 1.91 4.49 -4.18
N PRO A 233 2.15 5.63 -4.86
CA PRO A 233 2.68 6.83 -4.22
C PRO A 233 1.76 7.36 -3.11
N PRO A 234 2.32 7.99 -2.06
CA PRO A 234 1.52 8.72 -1.08
C PRO A 234 0.75 9.89 -1.71
N ALA A 235 -0.22 10.42 -0.97
CA ALA A 235 -0.89 11.66 -1.34
C ALA A 235 0.06 12.86 -1.27
N ALA A 236 0.02 13.74 -2.29
CA ALA A 236 0.82 14.96 -2.41
C ALA A 236 0.82 15.83 -1.14
N ASN A 237 -0.35 15.97 -0.53
CA ASN A 237 -0.60 16.89 0.58
C ASN A 237 -0.19 16.32 1.95
N GLY A 238 0.89 15.53 2.02
CA GLY A 238 1.55 15.17 3.28
C GLY A 238 1.02 13.91 3.97
N GLY A 239 0.52 12.93 3.22
CA GLY A 239 0.21 11.62 3.81
C GLY A 239 1.47 10.75 3.91
N MET A 240 1.97 10.45 5.10
CA MET A 240 3.01 9.41 5.31
C MET A 240 2.46 7.99 5.17
N ARG A 241 1.14 7.85 4.98
CA ARG A 241 0.41 6.59 4.93
C ARG A 241 0.36 6.11 3.48
N SER A 242 0.60 4.82 3.28
CA SER A 242 0.41 4.20 1.97
C SER A 242 -1.09 4.15 1.60
N PRO A 243 -1.46 4.52 0.37
CA PRO A 243 -2.82 4.30 -0.14
C PRO A 243 -3.09 2.83 -0.45
N ALA A 244 -2.06 2.03 -0.76
CA ALA A 244 -2.20 0.60 -0.99
C ALA A 244 -2.56 -0.11 0.33
N ILE A 245 -3.51 -1.06 0.25
CA ILE A 245 -4.02 -1.79 1.40
C ILE A 245 -3.34 -3.15 1.54
N SER A 246 -3.28 -3.87 0.41
CA SER A 246 -2.73 -5.21 0.28
C SER A 246 -2.53 -5.50 -1.21
N VAL A 247 -1.85 -6.61 -1.50
CA VAL A 247 -1.68 -7.14 -2.86
C VAL A 247 -2.33 -8.51 -2.91
N TYR A 248 -3.15 -8.73 -3.93
CA TYR A 248 -3.75 -10.03 -4.21
C TYR A 248 -3.25 -10.53 -5.55
N GLU A 249 -3.15 -11.84 -5.68
CA GLU A 249 -2.69 -12.49 -6.91
C GLU A 249 -3.75 -13.47 -7.40
N THR A 250 -4.00 -13.44 -8.70
CA THR A 250 -4.77 -14.47 -9.39
C THR A 250 -4.10 -14.84 -10.70
N VAL A 251 -4.34 -16.07 -11.16
CA VAL A 251 -3.95 -16.52 -12.50
C VAL A 251 -5.18 -16.46 -13.41
N LEU A 252 -5.04 -15.75 -14.53
CA LEU A 252 -6.02 -15.73 -15.60
C LEU A 252 -5.62 -16.74 -16.66
N ASN A 253 -6.52 -17.66 -16.97
CA ASN A 253 -6.35 -18.61 -18.07
C ASN A 253 -7.17 -18.12 -19.28
N PHE A 254 -6.51 -18.06 -20.43
CA PHE A 254 -7.08 -17.63 -21.70
C PHE A 254 -7.37 -18.86 -22.57
N GLU A 255 -8.38 -18.76 -23.44
CA GLU A 255 -8.61 -19.77 -24.47
C GLU A 255 -7.52 -19.72 -25.54
N SER A 256 -7.24 -20.90 -26.12
CA SER A 256 -6.19 -21.13 -27.12
C SER A 256 -6.57 -20.63 -28.50
#